data_AF-A0A0F4YFZ0-F1
#
_entry.id   AF-A0A0F4YFZ0-F1
#
_cell.length_a   1.000
_cell.length_b   1.000
_cell.length_c   1.000
_cell.angle_alpha   90.00
_cell.angle_beta   90.00
_cell.angle_gamma   90.00
#
_symmetry.space_group_name_H-M   'P 1'
#
loop_
_entity.id
_entity.type
_entity.pdbx_description
1 polymer ?
#
loop_
_entity_poly.entity_id
_entity_poly.type
_entity_poly.pdbx_seq_one_letter_code
_entity_poly.pdbx_strand_id
1 'polypeptide(L)'
;MARESDREDAEKEFAPLVKEIVTFSKDIKQYALFAGPRLHQITAFGSVALVGDASHLIIHVEKHRLKVVIAGAGAGFALEDVYVLGQALKWAHENGLDIAAALDLVDRVRSPHYKKLYDILDEFAATDAYIRSHSPPLSFDEAVAILARETWSKRHHWIYNYDIQQVWEDAVAAEKRLRSPAGSEKRSKL
;
A
#
# COMPACT_ATOMS: atom_id res chain seq x y z
N MET A 1 16.22 -23.42 7.98
CA MET A 1 16.25 -24.31 6.80
C MET A 1 14.94 -25.07 6.83
N ALA A 2 13.94 -24.70 6.01
CA ALA A 2 12.73 -25.51 5.90
C ALA A 2 13.12 -26.91 5.44
N ARG A 3 12.46 -27.92 5.98
CA ARG A 3 12.79 -29.31 5.66
C ARG A 3 12.18 -29.61 4.29
N GLU A 4 12.89 -30.39 3.48
CA GLU A 4 12.43 -30.84 2.16
C GLU A 4 11.06 -31.55 2.24
N SER A 5 10.76 -32.16 3.39
CA SER A 5 9.45 -32.74 3.73
C SER A 5 8.28 -31.73 3.74
N ASP A 6 8.52 -30.47 4.13
CA ASP A 6 7.47 -29.45 4.22
C ASP A 6 7.01 -28.99 2.82
N ARG A 7 7.87 -29.19 1.81
CA ARG A 7 7.63 -28.88 0.41
C ARG A 7 6.81 -29.98 -0.29
N GLU A 8 7.20 -31.24 -0.08
CA GLU A 8 6.52 -32.38 -0.70
C GLU A 8 5.04 -32.46 -0.33
N ASP A 9 4.67 -32.09 0.90
CA ASP A 9 3.27 -32.07 1.33
C ASP A 9 2.46 -30.94 0.71
N ALA A 10 3.07 -29.77 0.49
CA ALA A 10 2.39 -28.61 -0.13
C ALA A 10 2.23 -28.76 -1.65
N GLU A 11 3.11 -29.50 -2.32
CA GLU A 11 3.14 -29.64 -3.77
C GLU A 11 2.29 -30.81 -4.29
N LYS A 12 1.89 -31.76 -3.43
CA LYS A 12 1.11 -32.95 -3.82
C LYS A 12 -0.17 -32.62 -4.59
N GLU A 13 -0.84 -31.52 -4.24
CA GLU A 13 -2.11 -31.11 -4.86
C GLU A 13 -1.94 -30.24 -6.11
N PHE A 14 -0.71 -29.87 -6.48
CA PHE A 14 -0.48 -29.05 -7.68
C PHE A 14 -0.71 -29.81 -8.99
N ALA A 15 -1.17 -29.08 -10.00
CA ALA A 15 -1.30 -29.58 -11.36
C ALA A 15 0.07 -30.06 -11.90
N PRO A 16 0.11 -31.08 -12.78
CA PRO A 16 1.36 -31.66 -13.28
C PRO A 16 2.33 -30.63 -13.86
N LEU A 17 1.83 -29.64 -14.61
CA LEU A 17 2.64 -28.58 -15.19
C LEU A 17 3.36 -27.73 -14.13
N VAL A 18 2.69 -27.39 -13.03
CA VAL A 18 3.29 -26.60 -11.95
C VAL A 18 4.40 -27.40 -11.27
N LYS A 19 4.18 -28.69 -11.05
CA LYS A 19 5.20 -29.61 -10.50
C LYS A 19 6.43 -29.66 -11.41
N GLU A 20 6.24 -29.82 -12.72
CA GLU A 20 7.32 -29.82 -13.70
C GLU A 20 8.11 -28.51 -13.68
N ILE A 21 7.44 -27.35 -13.71
CA ILE A 21 8.08 -26.04 -13.65
C ILE A 21 8.97 -25.90 -12.41
N VAL A 22 8.44 -26.33 -11.26
CA VAL A 22 9.13 -26.26 -9.97
C VAL A 22 10.39 -27.14 -9.92
N THR A 23 10.47 -28.21 -10.71
CA THR A 23 11.67 -29.06 -10.80
C THR A 23 12.86 -28.40 -11.50
N PHE A 24 12.66 -27.38 -12.34
CA PHE A 24 13.77 -26.68 -13.02
C PHE A 24 14.63 -25.84 -12.06
N SER A 25 14.10 -25.50 -10.89
CA SER A 25 14.82 -24.70 -9.88
C SER A 25 15.73 -25.59 -9.05
N LYS A 26 17.04 -25.55 -9.35
CA LYS A 26 18.07 -26.32 -8.63
C LYS A 26 18.37 -25.78 -7.23
N ASP A 27 18.20 -24.47 -7.05
CA ASP A 27 18.42 -23.78 -5.78
C ASP A 27 17.17 -23.00 -5.39
N ILE A 28 16.45 -23.49 -4.38
CA ILE A 28 15.28 -22.80 -3.84
C ILE A 28 15.69 -21.97 -2.64
N LYS A 29 15.32 -20.68 -2.67
CA LYS A 29 15.47 -19.78 -1.54
C LYS A 29 14.11 -19.53 -0.92
N GLN A 30 14.07 -19.53 0.40
CA GLN A 30 12.89 -19.22 1.17
C GLN A 30 13.03 -17.82 1.74
N TYR A 31 12.02 -16.98 1.53
CA TYR A 31 12.00 -15.61 2.01
C TYR A 31 10.90 -15.47 3.06
N ALA A 32 11.28 -14.97 4.24
CA ALA A 32 10.30 -14.53 5.22
C ALA A 32 9.77 -13.16 4.76
N LEU A 33 8.46 -13.07 4.54
CA LEU A 33 7.80 -11.82 4.25
C LEU A 33 7.33 -11.18 5.55
N PHE A 34 7.64 -9.90 5.72
CA PHE A 34 7.24 -9.10 6.89
C PHE A 34 6.35 -7.95 6.44
N ALA A 35 5.33 -7.66 7.24
CA ALA A 35 4.48 -6.48 7.09
C ALA A 35 4.92 -5.40 8.10
N GLY A 36 4.89 -4.14 7.69
CA GLY A 36 5.17 -3.01 8.59
C GLY A 36 3.92 -2.51 9.31
N PRO A 37 4.07 -1.63 10.31
CA PRO A 37 2.94 -0.96 10.94
C PRO A 37 2.18 -0.09 9.93
N ARG A 38 0.87 0.00 10.10
CA ARG A 38 0.03 0.93 9.33
C ARG A 38 0.08 2.29 9.97
N LEU A 39 0.73 3.25 9.31
CA LEU A 39 0.91 4.59 9.85
C LEU A 39 -0.27 5.49 9.47
N HIS A 40 -0.75 6.27 10.43
CA HIS A 40 -1.73 7.33 10.17
C HIS A 40 -1.09 8.62 9.66
N GLN A 41 0.19 8.82 10.01
CA GLN A 41 0.99 9.98 9.65
C GLN A 41 2.39 9.49 9.28
N ILE A 42 2.98 10.04 8.23
CA ILE A 42 4.32 9.68 7.74
C ILE A 42 5.37 10.76 8.03
N THR A 43 4.96 11.83 8.69
CA THR A 43 5.86 12.90 9.14
C THR A 43 5.80 13.03 10.66
N ALA A 44 6.88 13.53 11.25
CA ALA A 44 6.99 13.72 12.69
C ALA A 44 7.93 14.87 13.04
N PHE A 45 7.76 15.44 14.25
CA PHE A 45 8.68 16.44 14.84
C PHE A 45 8.96 17.67 13.96
N GLY A 46 8.04 18.01 13.04
CA GLY A 46 8.17 19.14 12.11
C GLY A 46 9.36 19.08 11.14
N SER A 47 10.11 17.97 11.14
CA SER A 47 11.40 17.88 10.41
C SER A 47 11.78 16.46 9.99
N VAL A 48 10.98 15.46 10.34
CA VAL A 48 11.19 14.06 9.97
C VAL A 48 10.10 13.60 9.02
N ALA A 49 10.48 12.93 7.93
CA ALA A 49 9.56 12.28 7.00
C ALA A 49 10.02 10.85 6.73
N LEU A 50 9.07 9.92 6.70
CA LEU A 50 9.26 8.52 6.33
C LEU A 50 8.84 8.34 4.86
N VAL A 51 9.63 7.58 4.11
CA VAL A 51 9.40 7.31 2.68
C VAL A 51 9.63 5.84 2.36
N GLY A 52 8.95 5.33 1.33
CA GLY A 52 9.05 3.94 0.91
C GLY A 52 8.64 2.95 2.02
N ASP A 53 9.36 1.85 2.16
CA ASP A 53 9.04 0.80 3.14
C ASP A 53 9.00 1.30 4.59
N ALA A 54 9.71 2.40 4.91
CA ALA A 54 9.65 3.01 6.23
C ALA A 54 8.30 3.68 6.54
N SER A 55 7.59 4.17 5.52
CA SER A 55 6.26 4.77 5.66
C SER A 55 5.14 3.78 5.36
N HIS A 56 5.34 2.87 4.39
CA HIS A 56 4.28 2.00 3.89
C HIS A 56 4.77 0.62 3.43
N LEU A 57 5.34 -0.19 4.32
CA LEU A 57 5.62 -1.59 3.96
C LEU A 57 4.31 -2.37 3.71
N ILE A 58 3.83 -2.33 2.46
CA ILE A 58 2.56 -2.89 1.99
C ILE A 58 2.80 -4.34 1.60
N ILE A 59 2.88 -5.18 2.62
CA ILE A 59 2.82 -6.63 2.48
C ILE A 59 1.75 -7.10 3.45
N HIS A 60 0.77 -7.86 2.98
CA HIS A 60 -0.14 -8.58 3.88
C HIS A 60 0.34 -10.02 4.02
N VAL A 61 0.65 -10.44 5.24
CA VAL A 61 1.00 -11.81 5.57
C VAL A 61 0.13 -12.25 6.73
N GLU A 62 -0.84 -13.11 6.45
CA GLU A 62 -1.57 -13.84 7.49
C GLU A 62 -1.27 -15.33 7.36
N LYS A 63 -0.79 -15.92 8.46
CA LYS A 63 -0.65 -17.36 8.75
C LYS A 63 -0.50 -18.28 7.51
N HIS A 64 0.76 -18.42 7.09
CA HIS A 64 1.26 -19.45 6.16
C HIS A 64 0.83 -19.43 4.68
N ARG A 65 0.16 -18.38 4.17
CA ARG A 65 0.02 -18.20 2.72
C ARG A 65 0.16 -16.72 2.33
N LEU A 66 0.98 -16.42 1.33
CA LEU A 66 0.99 -15.12 0.65
C LEU A 66 -0.44 -14.86 0.16
N LYS A 67 -1.09 -13.80 0.64
CA LYS A 67 -2.42 -13.43 0.16
C LYS A 67 -2.40 -11.97 -0.25
N VAL A 68 -2.39 -11.82 -1.58
CA VAL A 68 -2.49 -10.58 -2.34
C VAL A 68 -1.48 -9.53 -1.91
N VAL A 69 -0.29 -9.66 -2.48
CA VAL A 69 0.63 -8.53 -2.51
C VAL A 69 0.06 -7.54 -3.52
N ILE A 70 0.06 -6.24 -3.21
CA ILE A 70 0.19 -5.22 -4.25
C ILE A 70 1.63 -5.34 -4.78
N ALA A 71 1.96 -6.51 -5.35
CA ALA A 71 3.32 -6.94 -5.67
C ALA A 71 3.81 -6.12 -6.84
N GLY A 72 4.91 -5.43 -6.62
CA GLY A 72 5.59 -4.66 -7.66
C GLY A 72 5.31 -3.16 -7.64
N ALA A 73 4.34 -2.67 -6.85
CA ALA A 73 4.08 -1.23 -6.77
C ALA A 73 4.86 -0.50 -5.66
N GLY A 74 5.42 -1.21 -4.67
CA GLY A 74 6.07 -0.59 -3.50
C GLY A 74 7.18 0.41 -3.85
N ALA A 75 8.03 0.06 -4.83
CA ALA A 75 9.04 0.99 -5.34
C ALA A 75 8.42 2.19 -6.07
N GLY A 76 7.31 1.98 -6.80
CA GLY A 76 6.54 3.07 -7.41
C GLY A 76 5.97 4.02 -6.37
N PHE A 77 5.40 3.51 -5.29
CA PHE A 77 4.93 4.33 -4.17
C PHE A 77 6.07 5.12 -3.52
N ALA A 78 7.24 4.51 -3.34
CA ALA A 78 8.42 5.24 -2.84
C ALA A 78 8.84 6.39 -3.78
N LEU A 79 8.75 6.19 -5.10
CA LEU A 79 9.02 7.24 -6.09
C LEU A 79 8.00 8.39 -6.02
N GLU A 80 6.72 8.07 -5.81
CA GLU A 80 5.69 9.08 -5.57
C GLU A 80 5.94 9.87 -4.29
N ASP A 81 6.43 9.22 -3.22
CA ASP A 81 6.73 9.89 -1.95
C ASP A 81 7.84 10.92 -2.13
N VAL A 82 8.94 10.53 -2.79
CA VAL A 82 10.08 11.44 -3.00
C VAL A 82 9.73 12.55 -4.00
N TYR A 83 8.84 12.29 -4.96
CA TYR A 83 8.28 13.34 -5.81
C TYR A 83 7.55 14.40 -4.96
N VAL A 84 6.61 13.98 -4.12
CA VAL A 84 5.85 14.91 -3.27
C VAL A 84 6.75 15.63 -2.27
N LEU A 85 7.69 14.92 -1.64
CA LEU A 85 8.65 15.52 -0.71
C LEU A 85 9.50 16.59 -1.39
N GLY A 86 10.04 16.30 -2.57
CA GLY A 86 10.83 17.27 -3.34
C GLY A 86 10.01 18.50 -3.72
N GLN A 87 8.78 18.30 -4.19
CA GLN A 87 7.88 19.39 -4.57
C GLN A 87 7.46 20.24 -3.35
N ALA A 88 7.21 19.62 -2.20
CA ALA A 88 6.83 20.32 -0.98
C ALA A 88 7.98 21.15 -0.40
N LEU A 89 9.20 20.61 -0.38
CA LEU A 89 10.38 21.35 0.05
C LEU A 89 10.64 22.55 -0.88
N LYS A 90 10.54 22.35 -2.20
CA LYS A 90 10.65 23.42 -3.19
C LYS A 90 9.58 24.50 -2.96
N TRP A 91 8.32 24.11 -2.82
CA TRP A 91 7.22 25.03 -2.56
C TRP A 91 7.43 25.85 -1.29
N ALA A 92 7.83 25.22 -0.19
CA ALA A 92 8.07 25.93 1.06
C ALA A 92 9.22 26.93 0.92
N HIS A 93 10.32 26.52 0.28
CA HIS A 93 11.46 27.39 0.00
C HIS A 93 11.07 28.62 -0.83
N GLU A 94 10.36 28.43 -1.94
CA GLU A 94 9.92 29.52 -2.82
C GLU A 94 8.94 30.50 -2.15
N ASN A 95 8.24 30.06 -1.09
CA ASN A 95 7.27 30.87 -0.36
C ASN A 95 7.81 31.37 1.00
N GLY A 96 9.10 31.15 1.30
CA GLY A 96 9.71 31.57 2.56
C GLY A 96 9.12 30.88 3.79
N LEU A 97 8.63 29.66 3.64
CA LEU A 97 8.05 28.84 4.71
C LEU A 97 9.08 27.89 5.31
N ASP A 98 8.79 27.40 6.51
CA ASP A 98 9.63 26.41 7.18
C ASP A 98 9.44 24.99 6.62
N ILE A 99 10.34 24.10 7.03
CA ILE A 99 10.30 22.68 6.65
C ILE A 99 9.02 22.02 7.19
N ALA A 100 8.53 22.43 8.36
CA ALA A 100 7.31 21.89 8.94
C ALA A 100 6.12 22.08 8.00
N ALA A 101 5.96 23.27 7.41
CA ALA A 101 4.90 23.52 6.43
C ALA A 101 5.01 22.64 5.17
N ALA A 102 6.23 22.32 4.72
CA ALA A 102 6.42 21.37 3.63
C ALA A 102 5.97 19.96 4.04
N LEU A 103 6.41 19.48 5.21
CA LEU A 103 6.11 18.14 5.68
C LEU A 103 4.61 17.95 6.00
N ASP A 104 3.93 18.99 6.45
CA ASP A 104 2.47 18.98 6.61
C ASP A 104 1.74 18.79 5.27
N LEU A 105 2.28 19.31 4.16
CA LEU A 105 1.74 19.03 2.83
C LEU A 105 2.04 17.61 2.37
N VAL A 106 3.26 17.12 2.62
CA VAL A 106 3.64 15.72 2.30
C VAL A 106 2.66 14.75 2.95
N ASP A 107 2.40 14.91 4.24
CA ASP A 107 1.50 14.04 4.98
C ASP A 107 0.05 14.10 4.46
N ARG A 108 -0.47 15.31 4.25
CA ARG A 108 -1.82 15.52 3.69
C ARG A 108 -2.02 14.91 2.32
N VAL A 109 -0.97 14.81 1.51
CA VAL A 109 -1.03 14.22 0.18
C VAL A 109 -0.89 12.69 0.25
N ARG A 110 0.05 12.17 1.05
CA ARG A 110 0.41 10.75 1.01
C ARG A 110 -0.34 9.88 2.01
N SER A 111 -0.56 10.33 3.24
CA SER A 111 -1.22 9.53 4.29
C SER A 111 -2.65 9.08 3.90
N PRO A 112 -3.49 9.92 3.25
CA PRO A 112 -4.79 9.47 2.76
C PRO A 112 -4.71 8.38 1.69
N HIS A 113 -3.65 8.39 0.87
CA HIS A 113 -3.44 7.37 -0.16
C HIS A 113 -3.16 6.01 0.50
N TYR A 114 -2.24 5.93 1.46
CA TYR A 114 -1.97 4.66 2.15
C TYR A 114 -3.15 4.15 2.96
N LYS A 115 -3.91 5.05 3.60
CA LYS A 115 -5.14 4.64 4.30
C LYS A 115 -6.07 3.89 3.35
N LYS A 116 -6.29 4.39 2.13
CA LYS A 116 -7.11 3.69 1.12
C LYS A 116 -6.51 2.34 0.72
N LEU A 117 -5.18 2.23 0.65
CA LEU A 117 -4.51 0.95 0.39
C LEU A 117 -4.73 -0.04 1.54
N TYR A 118 -4.65 0.41 2.79
CA TYR A 118 -4.94 -0.42 3.96
C TYR A 118 -6.39 -0.91 3.98
N ASP A 119 -7.34 -0.04 3.63
CA ASP A 119 -8.75 -0.40 3.52
C ASP A 119 -8.95 -1.54 2.50
N ILE A 120 -8.22 -1.55 1.38
CA ILE A 120 -8.24 -2.67 0.40
C ILE A 120 -7.67 -3.96 0.99
N LEU A 121 -6.56 -3.88 1.72
CA LEU A 121 -5.97 -5.05 2.37
C LEU A 121 -6.93 -5.67 3.39
N ASP A 122 -7.70 -4.85 4.10
CA ASP A 122 -8.71 -5.31 5.05
C ASP A 122 -9.88 -6.02 4.35
N GLU A 123 -10.32 -5.51 3.20
CA GLU A 123 -11.33 -6.18 2.38
C GLU A 123 -10.85 -7.54 1.85
N PHE A 124 -9.57 -7.64 1.46
CA PHE A 124 -8.98 -8.91 1.03
C PHE A 124 -8.90 -9.91 2.19
N ALA A 125 -8.47 -9.45 3.38
CA ALA A 125 -8.45 -10.27 4.58
C ALA A 125 -9.85 -10.75 4.97
N ALA A 126 -10.88 -9.89 4.85
CA ALA A 126 -12.27 -10.24 5.14
C ALA A 126 -12.83 -11.28 4.16
N THR A 127 -12.55 -11.13 2.86
CA THR A 127 -12.95 -12.10 1.83
C THR A 127 -12.32 -13.47 2.12
N ASP A 128 -11.05 -13.48 2.51
CA ASP A 128 -10.37 -14.72 2.85
C ASP A 128 -10.95 -15.38 4.12
N ALA A 129 -11.23 -14.59 5.15
CA ALA A 129 -11.90 -15.07 6.36
C ALA A 129 -13.28 -15.66 6.06
N TYR A 130 -14.04 -15.05 5.14
CA TYR A 130 -15.33 -15.55 4.67
C TYR A 130 -15.20 -16.92 4.00
N ILE A 131 -14.26 -17.09 3.07
CA ILE A 131 -14.01 -18.37 2.39
C ILE A 131 -13.63 -19.46 3.40
N ARG A 132 -12.76 -19.13 4.37
CA ARG A 132 -12.29 -20.10 5.39
C ARG A 132 -13.37 -20.52 6.38
N SER A 133 -14.29 -19.62 6.71
CA SER A 133 -15.33 -19.88 7.72
C SER A 133 -16.57 -20.58 7.16
N HIS A 134 -16.62 -20.83 5.85
CA HIS A 134 -17.77 -21.47 5.22
C HIS A 134 -17.96 -22.92 5.68
N SER A 135 -19.21 -23.31 5.96
CA SER A 135 -19.58 -24.67 6.37
C SER A 135 -20.91 -25.07 5.71
N PRO A 136 -20.90 -26.08 4.82
CA PRO A 136 -19.76 -26.90 4.40
C PRO A 136 -18.67 -26.08 3.69
N PRO A 137 -17.41 -26.57 3.64
CA PRO A 137 -16.34 -25.90 2.90
C PRO A 137 -16.72 -25.68 1.45
N LEU A 138 -16.38 -24.50 0.92
CA LEU A 138 -16.54 -24.20 -0.50
C LEU A 138 -15.67 -25.12 -1.35
N SER A 139 -16.13 -25.45 -2.55
CA SER A 139 -15.29 -26.07 -3.55
C SER A 139 -14.18 -25.12 -4.01
N PHE A 140 -13.14 -25.70 -4.64
CA PHE A 140 -12.03 -24.91 -5.19
C PHE A 140 -12.51 -23.83 -6.17
N ASP A 141 -13.39 -24.20 -7.11
CA ASP A 141 -13.89 -23.28 -8.14
C ASP A 141 -14.74 -22.16 -7.54
N GLU A 142 -15.55 -22.44 -6.51
CA GLU A 142 -16.32 -21.42 -5.80
C GLU A 142 -15.41 -20.44 -5.07
N ALA A 143 -14.39 -20.94 -4.36
CA ALA A 143 -13.42 -20.11 -3.68
C ALA A 143 -12.63 -19.21 -4.67
N VAL A 144 -12.21 -19.77 -5.80
CA VAL A 144 -11.52 -19.02 -6.87
C VAL A 144 -12.43 -17.95 -7.47
N ALA A 145 -13.70 -18.27 -7.76
CA ALA A 145 -14.65 -17.33 -8.31
C ALA A 145 -14.90 -16.14 -7.37
N ILE A 146 -15.00 -16.40 -6.06
CA ILE A 146 -15.12 -15.35 -5.04
C ILE A 146 -13.84 -14.50 -5.02
N LEU A 147 -12.66 -15.11 -4.94
CA LEU A 147 -11.39 -14.36 -4.92
C LEU A 147 -11.23 -13.47 -6.16
N ALA A 148 -11.47 -14.01 -7.35
CA ALA A 148 -11.37 -13.26 -8.60
C ALA A 148 -12.34 -12.05 -8.61
N ARG A 149 -13.57 -12.26 -8.14
CA ARG A 149 -14.59 -11.21 -8.12
C ARG A 149 -14.30 -10.14 -7.06
N GLU A 150 -13.98 -10.54 -5.84
CA GLU A 150 -13.84 -9.59 -4.72
C GLU A 150 -12.47 -8.91 -4.72
N THR A 151 -11.41 -9.62 -5.10
CA THR A 151 -10.02 -9.13 -4.99
C THR A 151 -9.50 -8.55 -6.30
N TRP A 152 -9.73 -9.21 -7.43
CA TRP A 152 -9.13 -8.86 -8.73
C TRP A 152 -10.08 -8.05 -9.63
N SER A 153 -11.10 -7.43 -9.05
CA SER A 153 -11.99 -6.56 -9.79
C SER A 153 -11.34 -5.23 -10.17
N LYS A 154 -11.92 -4.58 -11.20
CA LYS A 154 -11.52 -3.24 -11.66
C LYS A 154 -11.62 -2.16 -10.57
N ARG A 155 -12.30 -2.45 -9.46
CA ARG A 155 -12.46 -1.55 -8.31
C ARG A 155 -11.12 -1.10 -7.72
N HIS A 156 -10.07 -1.92 -7.80
CA HIS A 156 -8.75 -1.58 -7.27
C HIS A 156 -7.80 -0.98 -8.31
N HIS A 157 -8.25 -0.77 -9.56
CA HIS A 157 -7.38 -0.24 -10.62
C HIS A 157 -6.95 1.21 -10.39
N TRP A 158 -7.62 1.95 -9.50
CA TRP A 158 -7.21 3.30 -9.14
C TRP A 158 -5.78 3.35 -8.61
N ILE A 159 -5.26 2.26 -8.02
CA ILE A 159 -3.88 2.16 -7.55
C ILE A 159 -2.90 2.41 -8.70
N TYR A 160 -3.18 1.89 -9.89
CA TYR A 160 -2.32 2.00 -11.07
C TYR A 160 -2.58 3.26 -11.91
N ASN A 161 -3.74 3.91 -11.69
CA ASN A 161 -4.13 5.14 -12.38
C ASN A 161 -4.05 6.36 -11.46
N TYR A 162 -3.31 6.25 -10.36
CA TYR A 162 -3.18 7.32 -9.38
C TYR A 162 -2.26 8.42 -9.93
N ASP A 163 -2.84 9.60 -10.19
CA ASP A 163 -2.09 10.75 -10.67
C ASP A 163 -1.58 11.58 -9.49
N ILE A 164 -0.35 11.30 -9.07
CA ILE A 164 0.28 12.03 -7.97
C ILE A 164 0.54 13.50 -8.29
N GLN A 165 0.71 13.86 -9.56
CA GLN A 165 0.97 15.24 -9.96
C GLN A 165 -0.30 16.08 -9.77
N GLN A 166 -1.44 15.56 -10.25
CA GLN A 166 -2.73 16.22 -10.05
C GLN A 166 -3.07 16.37 -8.57
N VAL A 167 -2.88 15.32 -7.76
CA VAL A 167 -3.16 15.37 -6.31
C VAL A 167 -2.27 16.41 -5.61
N TRP A 168 -1.00 16.50 -6.01
CA TRP A 168 -0.09 17.52 -5.50
C TRP A 168 -0.55 18.95 -5.85
N GLU A 169 -0.90 19.18 -7.12
CA GLU A 169 -1.38 20.48 -7.60
C GLU A 169 -2.64 20.94 -6.85
N ASP A 170 -3.58 20.03 -6.64
CA ASP A 170 -4.82 20.29 -5.88
C ASP A 170 -4.51 20.66 -4.43
N ALA A 171 -3.57 19.95 -3.79
CA ALA A 171 -3.18 20.22 -2.41
C ALA A 171 -2.53 21.60 -2.25
N VAL A 172 -1.62 21.99 -3.17
CA VAL A 172 -1.00 23.32 -3.17
C VAL A 172 -2.03 24.41 -3.47
N ALA A 173 -2.96 24.17 -4.40
CA ALA A 173 -4.03 25.13 -4.72
C ALA A 173 -4.94 25.35 -3.49
N ALA A 174 -5.30 24.29 -2.77
CA ALA A 174 -6.04 24.37 -1.52
C ALA A 174 -5.27 25.15 -0.45
N GLU A 175 -3.97 24.88 -0.29
CA GLU A 175 -3.11 25.59 0.68
C GLU A 175 -3.01 27.09 0.37
N LYS A 176 -2.83 27.46 -0.90
CA LYS A 176 -2.81 28.86 -1.35
C LYS A 176 -4.12 29.57 -1.04
N ARG A 177 -5.28 28.91 -1.24
CA ARG A 177 -6.59 29.46 -0.87
C ARG A 177 -6.71 29.69 0.64
N LEU A 178 -6.21 28.76 1.46
CA LEU A 178 -6.22 28.89 2.92
C LEU A 178 -5.32 30.03 3.42
N ARG A 179 -4.19 30.25 2.75
CA ARG A 179 -3.22 31.31 3.10
C ARG A 179 -3.54 32.68 2.50
N SER A 180 -4.51 32.76 1.60
CA SER A 180 -4.98 34.03 1.06
C SER A 180 -5.66 34.88 2.16
N PRO A 181 -5.72 36.22 2.04
CA PRO A 181 -6.29 37.12 3.06
C PRO A 181 -7.70 36.70 3.51
N ALA A 182 -8.55 36.23 2.58
CA ALA A 182 -9.89 35.73 2.87
C ALA A 182 -9.93 34.41 3.67
N GLY A 183 -8.86 33.61 3.66
CA GLY A 183 -8.71 32.40 4.47
C GLY A 183 -8.18 32.68 5.88
N SER A 184 -7.35 33.72 6.04
CA SER A 184 -6.81 34.14 7.33
C SER A 184 -7.88 34.59 8.34
N GLU A 185 -8.97 35.18 7.85
CA GLU A 185 -10.13 35.62 8.63
C GLU A 185 -10.94 34.47 9.26
N LYS A 186 -10.86 33.26 8.67
CA LYS A 186 -11.49 32.04 9.23
C LYS A 186 -10.64 31.39 10.34
N ARG A 187 -9.31 31.55 10.30
CA ARG A 187 -8.41 31.02 11.33
C ARG A 187 -8.40 31.83 12.63
N SER A 188 -8.74 33.12 12.59
CA SER A 188 -8.78 33.95 13.81
C SER A 188 -10.10 33.83 14.60
N LYS A 189 -11.05 33.02 14.14
CA LYS A 189 -12.38 32.82 14.77
C LYS A 189 -12.57 31.41 15.35
N LEU A 190 -11.51 30.61 15.37
CA LEU A 190 -11.40 29.30 16.02
C LEU A 190 -10.29 29.38 17.07
#